data_AF-A0A2H0U5B9-F1
#
_entry.id   AF-A0A2H0U5B9-F1
#
_cell.length_a   1.000
_cell.length_b   1.000
_cell.length_c   1.000
_cell.angle_alpha   90.00
_cell.angle_beta   90.00
_cell.angle_gamma   90.00
#
_symmetry.space_group_name_H-M   'P 1'
#
loop_
_entity.id
_entity.type
_entity.pdbx_description
1 polymer ?
#
loop_
_entity_poly.entity_id
_entity_poly.type
_entity_poly.pdbx_seq_one_letter_code
_entity_poly.pdbx_strand_id
1 'polypeptide(L)'
;MPSNSRIRKKRLHKELIKQMLTLATSGFGLVAALAWNSLIQEFVNSYVKKLLPDGSGIYSLLIYAVVVTVLAVIVTYQLSKLVEKLQE
;
A
#
# COMPACT_ATOMS: atom_id res chain seq x y z
N MET A 1 -38.48 -12.89 -23.73
CA MET A 1 -37.65 -11.66 -23.64
C MET A 1 -37.56 -11.20 -22.20
N PRO A 2 -36.36 -11.06 -21.60
CA PRO A 2 -36.23 -10.50 -20.26
C PRO A 2 -36.70 -9.02 -20.25
N SER A 3 -37.54 -8.66 -19.27
CA SER A 3 -38.05 -7.30 -19.09
C SER A 3 -36.91 -6.29 -18.89
N ASN A 4 -36.95 -5.19 -19.66
CA ASN A 4 -35.92 -4.14 -19.71
C ASN A 4 -35.60 -3.53 -18.32
N SER A 5 -36.54 -3.57 -17.38
CA SER A 5 -36.37 -3.10 -16.00
C SER A 5 -35.40 -3.94 -15.17
N ARG A 6 -35.36 -5.27 -15.37
CA ARG A 6 -34.47 -6.17 -14.63
C ARG A 6 -33.01 -5.99 -15.03
N ILE A 7 -32.75 -5.73 -16.32
CA ILE A 7 -31.40 -5.49 -16.85
C ILE A 7 -30.84 -4.19 -16.28
N ARG A 8 -31.67 -3.13 -16.23
CA ARG A 8 -31.26 -1.82 -15.66
C ARG A 8 -30.92 -1.91 -14.17
N LYS A 9 -31.74 -2.62 -13.36
CA LYS A 9 -31.46 -2.84 -11.93
C LYS A 9 -30.14 -3.59 -11.71
N LYS A 10 -29.86 -4.63 -12.50
CA LYS A 10 -28.59 -5.38 -12.40
C LYS A 10 -27.38 -4.53 -12.75
N ARG A 11 -27.48 -3.68 -13.78
CA ARG A 11 -26.41 -2.73 -14.14
C ARG A 11 -26.17 -1.70 -13.02
N LEU A 12 -27.22 -1.15 -12.44
CA LEU A 12 -27.11 -0.19 -11.32
C LEU A 12 -26.43 -0.84 -10.10
N HIS A 13 -26.86 -2.03 -9.69
CA HIS A 13 -26.24 -2.74 -8.56
C HIS A 13 -24.75 -3.02 -8.82
N LYS A 14 -24.41 -3.44 -10.04
CA LYS A 14 -23.02 -3.67 -10.43
C LYS A 14 -22.18 -2.39 -10.31
N GLU A 15 -22.70 -1.27 -10.77
CA GLU A 15 -21.99 0.02 -10.69
C GLU A 15 -21.82 0.49 -9.24
N LEU A 16 -22.85 0.34 -8.41
CA LEU A 16 -22.76 0.66 -6.98
C LEU A 16 -21.71 -0.18 -6.27
N ILE A 17 -21.69 -1.50 -6.51
CA ILE A 17 -20.68 -2.40 -5.92
C ILE A 17 -19.27 -2.00 -6.40
N LYS A 18 -19.10 -1.65 -7.68
CA LYS A 18 -17.83 -1.20 -8.22
C LYS A 18 -17.35 0.10 -7.56
N GLN A 19 -18.24 1.06 -7.33
CA GLN A 19 -17.92 2.30 -6.62
C GLN A 19 -17.55 2.02 -5.16
N MET A 20 -18.33 1.21 -4.45
CA MET A 20 -18.03 0.80 -3.07
C MET A 20 -16.66 0.12 -2.97
N LEU A 21 -16.35 -0.79 -3.90
CA LEU A 21 -15.05 -1.45 -3.95
C LEU A 21 -13.92 -0.45 -4.16
N THR A 22 -14.10 0.51 -5.07
CA THR A 22 -13.10 1.55 -5.35
C THR A 22 -12.85 2.43 -4.12
N LEU A 23 -13.92 2.87 -3.44
CA LEU A 23 -13.82 3.66 -2.21
C LEU A 23 -13.14 2.88 -1.09
N ALA A 24 -13.56 1.63 -0.87
CA ALA A 24 -12.99 0.78 0.18
C ALA A 24 -11.51 0.49 -0.08
N THR A 25 -11.14 0.07 -1.30
CA THR A 25 -9.75 -0.23 -1.66
C THR A 25 -8.85 1.01 -1.58
N SER A 26 -9.36 2.18 -2.01
CA SER A 26 -8.61 3.44 -1.88
C SER A 26 -8.40 3.84 -0.41
N GLY A 27 -9.45 3.74 0.40
CA GLY A 27 -9.38 4.02 1.84
C GLY A 27 -8.41 3.08 2.56
N PHE A 28 -8.49 1.77 2.29
CA PHE A 28 -7.54 0.80 2.85
C PHE A 28 -6.12 0.99 2.32
N GLY A 29 -5.94 1.40 1.06
CA GLY A 29 -4.64 1.75 0.51
C GLY A 29 -3.98 2.90 1.29
N LEU A 30 -4.75 3.94 1.64
CA LEU A 30 -4.27 5.04 2.48
C LEU A 30 -3.92 4.57 3.89
N VAL A 31 -4.80 3.82 4.55
CA VAL A 31 -4.55 3.29 5.90
C VAL A 31 -3.31 2.38 5.91
N ALA A 32 -3.16 1.52 4.90
CA ALA A 32 -2.01 0.64 4.76
C ALA A 32 -0.71 1.44 4.57
N ALA A 33 -0.72 2.47 3.72
CA ALA A 33 0.44 3.33 3.53
C ALA A 33 0.86 4.03 4.84
N LEU A 34 -0.12 4.54 5.60
CA LEU A 34 0.14 5.15 6.91
C LEU A 34 0.68 4.14 7.94
N ALA A 35 0.11 2.93 7.98
CA ALA A 35 0.56 1.89 8.89
C ALA A 35 2.01 1.45 8.61
N TRP A 36 2.37 1.26 7.34
CA TRP A 36 3.74 0.92 6.95
C TRP A 36 4.73 2.03 7.28
N ASN A 37 4.37 3.29 7.02
CA ASN A 37 5.19 4.44 7.39
C ASN A 37 5.49 4.45 8.90
N SER A 38 4.44 4.36 9.73
CA SER A 38 4.59 4.33 11.19
C SER A 38 5.40 3.13 11.67
N LEU A 39 5.17 1.93 11.11
CA LEU A 39 5.92 0.73 11.47
C LEU A 39 7.42 0.90 11.19
N ILE A 40 7.80 1.40 10.02
CA ILE A 40 9.21 1.57 9.65
C ILE A 40 9.87 2.63 10.54
N GLN A 41 9.18 3.74 10.82
CA GLN A 41 9.69 4.76 11.74
C GLN A 41 9.92 4.20 13.15
N GLU A 42 8.93 3.51 13.70
CA GLU A 42 9.03 2.91 15.03
C GLU A 42 10.13 1.87 15.08
N PHE A 43 10.23 1.03 14.04
CA PHE A 43 11.30 0.03 13.94
C PHE A 43 12.70 0.68 13.95
N VAL A 44 12.91 1.72 13.15
CA VAL A 44 14.20 2.44 13.11
C VAL A 44 14.48 3.11 14.46
N ASN A 45 13.49 3.77 15.06
CA ASN A 45 13.67 4.46 16.34
C ASN A 45 13.91 3.48 17.50
N SER A 46 13.23 2.34 17.52
CA SER A 46 13.28 1.39 18.64
C SER A 46 14.45 0.40 18.55
N TYR A 47 14.93 0.06 17.36
CA TYR A 47 15.99 -0.95 17.17
C TYR A 47 17.30 -0.37 16.62
N VAL A 48 17.22 0.52 15.63
CA VAL A 48 18.42 1.04 14.96
C VAL A 48 19.07 2.17 15.75
N LYS A 49 18.25 3.11 16.25
CA LYS A 49 18.76 4.26 17.01
C LYS A 49 19.50 3.86 18.29
N LYS A 50 19.08 2.78 18.96
CA LYS A 50 19.75 2.27 20.17
C LYS A 50 21.14 1.70 19.91
N LEU A 51 21.45 1.36 18.66
CA LEU A 51 22.76 0.86 18.25
C LEU A 51 23.74 2.00 17.90
N LEU A 52 23.24 3.25 17.81
CA LEU A 52 24.01 4.43 17.44
C LEU A 52 24.33 5.28 18.68
N PRO A 53 25.51 5.93 18.74
CA PRO A 53 25.84 6.85 19.82
C PRO A 53 24.85 8.01 19.95
N ASP A 54 24.59 8.43 21.19
CA ASP A 54 23.72 9.56 21.54
C ASP A 54 24.16 10.85 20.81
N GLY A 55 23.23 11.47 20.08
CA GLY A 55 23.44 12.78 19.42
C GLY A 55 23.21 12.80 17.90
N SER A 56 22.81 11.68 17.29
CA SER A 56 22.93 11.51 15.85
C SER A 56 21.55 11.36 15.14
N GLY A 57 20.60 12.26 15.44
CA GLY A 57 19.23 12.22 14.89
C GLY A 57 19.14 12.18 13.35
N ILE A 58 20.12 12.77 12.67
CA ILE A 58 20.27 12.72 11.20
C ILE A 58 20.53 11.29 10.68
N TYR A 59 21.25 10.46 11.44
CA TYR A 59 21.56 9.09 11.04
C TYR A 59 20.33 8.18 11.15
N SER A 60 19.45 8.43 12.13
CA SER A 60 18.15 7.75 12.20
C SER A 60 17.31 8.04 10.94
N LEU A 61 17.25 9.31 10.52
CA LEU A 61 16.53 9.73 9.31
C LEU A 61 17.15 9.13 8.03
N LEU A 62 18.48 9.07 7.96
CA LEU A 62 19.19 8.47 6.83
C LEU A 62 18.91 6.96 6.72
N ILE A 63 18.93 6.24 7.84
CA ILE A 63 18.62 4.80 7.83
C ILE A 63 17.15 4.56 7.51
N TYR A 64 16.24 5.36 8.06
CA TYR A 64 14.84 5.34 7.67
C TYR A 64 14.66 5.51 6.15
N ALA A 65 15.30 6.51 5.54
CA ALA A 65 15.23 6.75 4.10
C ALA A 65 15.77 5.58 3.27
N VAL A 66 16.88 4.98 3.68
CA VAL A 66 17.47 3.80 3.01
C VAL A 66 16.53 2.61 3.12
N VAL A 67 15.99 2.31 4.31
CA VAL A 67 15.06 1.19 4.54
C VAL A 67 13.81 1.33 3.68
N VAL A 68 13.19 2.52 3.67
CA VAL A 68 12.00 2.78 2.84
C VAL A 68 12.30 2.61 1.36
N THR A 69 13.46 3.09 0.89
CA THR A 69 13.85 2.97 -0.51
C THR A 69 14.08 1.51 -0.91
N VAL A 70 14.79 0.73 -0.09
CA VAL A 70 15.02 -0.69 -0.32
C VAL A 70 13.69 -1.46 -0.35
N LEU A 71 12.80 -1.20 0.59
CA LEU A 71 11.47 -1.82 0.61
C LEU A 71 10.66 -1.44 -0.64
N ALA A 72 10.67 -0.18 -1.04
CA ALA A 72 9.97 0.27 -2.25
C ALA A 72 10.50 -0.45 -3.50
N VAL A 73 11.82 -0.57 -3.66
CA VAL A 73 12.43 -1.31 -4.77
C VAL A 73 12.03 -2.78 -4.75
N ILE A 74 12.09 -3.44 -3.58
CA ILE A 74 11.72 -4.86 -3.46
C ILE A 74 10.25 -5.08 -3.82
N VAL A 75 9.34 -4.28 -3.27
CA VAL A 75 7.90 -4.42 -3.52
C VAL A 75 7.58 -4.14 -4.98
N THR A 76 8.11 -3.06 -5.55
CA THR A 76 7.87 -2.71 -6.97
C THR A 76 8.46 -3.75 -7.93
N TYR A 77 9.64 -4.29 -7.64
CA TYR A 77 10.25 -5.37 -8.42
C TYR A 77 9.40 -6.65 -8.38
N GLN A 78 8.94 -7.07 -7.19
CA GLN A 78 8.10 -8.26 -7.07
C GLN A 78 6.75 -8.10 -7.75
N LEU A 79 6.12 -6.92 -7.64
CA LEU A 79 4.88 -6.61 -8.36
C LEU A 79 5.09 -6.63 -9.88
N SER A 80 6.21 -6.09 -10.36
CA SER A 80 6.55 -6.09 -11.79
C SER A 80 6.63 -7.53 -12.33
N LYS A 81 7.33 -8.42 -11.61
CA LYS A 81 7.43 -9.84 -11.96
C LYS A 81 6.08 -10.57 -11.92
N LEU A 82 5.22 -10.20 -10.95
CA LEU A 82 3.87 -10.79 -10.88
C LEU A 82 3.01 -10.37 -12.07
N VAL A 83 3.09 -9.11 -12.49
CA VAL A 83 2.37 -8.61 -13.67
C VAL A 83 2.82 -9.35 -14.93
N GLU A 84 4.13 -9.51 -15.13
CA GLU A 84 4.70 -10.24 -16.26
C GLU A 84 4.17 -11.69 -16.32
N LYS A 85 4.15 -12.39 -15.20
CA LYS A 85 3.63 -13.77 -15.11
C LYS A 85 2.12 -13.89 -15.37
N LEU A 86 1.34 -12.85 -15.10
CA LEU A 86 -0.10 -12.84 -15.37
C LEU A 86 -0.44 -12.47 -16.82
N GLN A 87 0.53 -11.93 -17.56
CA GLN A 87 0.40 -11.54 -18.97
C GLN A 87 0.91 -12.62 -19.94
N GLU A 88 1.77 -13.53 -19.49
CA GLU A 88 2.10 -14.82 -20.15
C GLU A 88 0.97 -15.85 -20.01
#